data_AF-A0A916E9D0-F1
#
_entry.id   AF-A0A916E9D0-F1
#
_cell.length_a   1.000
_cell.length_b   1.000
_cell.length_c   1.000
_cell.angle_alpha   90.00
_cell.angle_beta   90.00
_cell.angle_gamma   90.00
#
_symmetry.space_group_name_H-M   'P 1'
#
loop_
_entity.id
_entity.type
_entity.pdbx_description
1 polymer ?
#
loop_
_entity_poly.entity_id
_entity_poly.type
_entity_poly.pdbx_seq_one_letter_code
_entity_poly.pdbx_strand_id
1 'polypeptide(L)'
;MNKNERNVIDVIKDLDMLIREKETSPISWFNTTNFIDATFGFKQTHDFFDCYKFHIIGILIGIITIGLIYYCINKKYPKGKNIFIFKFSLILLDFALDITFILTKGNKVNGILIPSIIFCVVPTTINIILSISIVLQEITKNKNFYKWFKNNTSIVALFTILAGTDIEILNILTSQVAGIMIFNAPISVKAESYIFWGSFLGLFIEDIPQLIIQVIYINLTVTYDTIPFLTLLTSAIILANKIVSRIYYSIIQLNIKKRMSNMSSIVGS
;
A
#
# COMPACT_ATOMS: atom_id res chain seq x y z
N MET A 1 45.03 -14.30 18.01
CA MET A 1 43.70 -14.85 18.32
C MET A 1 43.62 -15.07 19.82
N ASN A 2 42.73 -14.37 20.51
CA ASN A 2 42.62 -14.37 21.96
C ASN A 2 41.92 -15.67 22.41
N LYS A 3 42.54 -16.47 23.29
CA LYS A 3 42.02 -17.80 23.72
C LYS A 3 40.75 -17.73 24.59
N ASN A 4 40.31 -16.54 24.96
CA ASN A 4 39.19 -16.33 25.90
C ASN A 4 37.89 -15.83 25.22
N GLU A 5 37.88 -15.64 23.90
CA GLU A 5 36.67 -15.28 23.17
C GLU A 5 36.11 -16.53 22.50
N ARG A 6 35.04 -17.10 23.08
CA ARG A 6 34.26 -18.17 22.45
C ARG A 6 33.67 -17.63 21.13
N ASN A 7 33.80 -18.41 20.06
CA ASN A 7 33.23 -18.06 18.77
C ASN A 7 31.69 -18.13 18.84
N VAL A 8 31.00 -17.17 18.23
CA VAL A 8 29.54 -17.14 18.08
C VAL A 8 29.01 -18.45 17.48
N ILE A 9 29.74 -19.06 16.54
CA ILE A 9 29.38 -20.35 15.93
C ILE A 9 29.33 -21.47 16.97
N ASP A 10 30.31 -21.52 17.88
CA ASP A 10 30.37 -22.54 18.92
C ASP A 10 29.25 -22.34 19.95
N VAL A 11 28.91 -21.09 20.28
CA VAL A 11 27.78 -20.78 21.17
C VAL A 11 26.44 -21.21 20.56
N ILE A 12 26.22 -20.95 19.28
CA ILE A 12 25.02 -21.37 18.54
C ILE A 12 24.91 -22.90 18.55
N LYS A 13 26.02 -23.60 18.31
CA LYS A 13 26.09 -25.06 18.27
C LYS A 13 25.84 -25.67 19.65
N ASP A 14 26.45 -25.12 20.70
CA ASP A 14 26.23 -25.53 22.08
C ASP A 14 24.75 -25.36 22.45
N LEU A 15 24.12 -24.24 22.08
CA LEU A 15 22.71 -23.98 22.36
C LEU A 15 21.75 -24.90 21.59
N ASP A 16 22.01 -25.16 20.30
CA ASP A 16 21.23 -26.13 19.51
C ASP A 16 21.32 -27.54 20.09
N MET A 17 22.54 -27.95 20.48
CA MET A 17 22.79 -29.23 21.12
C MET A 17 22.07 -29.35 22.47
N LEU A 18 22.08 -28.31 23.31
CA LEU A 18 21.34 -28.31 24.58
C LEU A 18 19.83 -28.53 24.37
N ILE A 19 19.25 -27.91 23.33
CA ILE A 19 17.82 -28.02 23.03
C ILE A 19 17.48 -29.40 22.44
N ARG A 20 18.29 -29.89 21.49
CA ARG A 20 18.06 -31.19 20.82
C ARG A 20 18.27 -32.37 21.77
N GLU A 21 19.33 -32.31 22.57
CA GLU A 21 19.67 -33.29 23.60
C GLU A 21 19.03 -32.91 24.95
N LYS A 22 17.85 -32.29 24.91
CA LYS A 22 17.12 -31.80 26.09
C LYS A 22 17.00 -32.86 27.19
N GLU A 23 16.80 -34.13 26.84
CA GLU A 23 16.61 -35.22 27.82
C GLU A 23 17.90 -35.61 28.56
N THR A 24 19.06 -35.41 27.95
CA THR A 24 20.36 -35.82 28.51
C THR A 24 21.20 -34.63 28.98
N SER A 25 20.85 -33.42 28.55
CA SER A 25 21.56 -32.19 28.90
C SER A 25 21.07 -31.60 30.24
N PRO A 26 21.86 -30.71 30.87
CA PRO A 26 21.52 -30.11 32.17
C PRO A 26 20.22 -29.30 32.19
N ILE A 27 19.67 -28.92 31.02
CA ILE A 27 18.39 -28.19 30.98
C ILE A 27 17.21 -29.08 31.36
N SER A 28 17.33 -30.42 31.28
CA SER A 28 16.30 -31.39 31.75
C SER A 28 16.01 -31.29 33.24
N TRP A 29 16.94 -30.78 34.04
CA TRP A 29 16.83 -30.78 35.51
C TRP A 29 15.78 -29.80 36.05
N PHE A 30 15.24 -28.93 35.18
CA PHE A 30 14.23 -27.94 35.55
C PHE A 30 12.92 -28.23 34.83
N ASN A 31 11.82 -28.36 35.59
CA ASN A 31 10.49 -28.65 35.03
C ASN A 31 9.99 -27.60 34.02
N THR A 32 10.58 -26.40 34.00
CA THR A 32 10.21 -25.30 33.10
C THR A 32 10.65 -25.52 31.65
N THR A 33 11.62 -26.40 31.39
CA THR A 33 12.15 -26.69 30.04
C THR A 33 11.49 -27.91 29.38
N ASN A 34 10.59 -28.59 30.10
CA ASN A 34 9.88 -29.78 29.62
C ASN A 34 9.04 -29.53 28.37
N PHE A 35 8.60 -28.30 28.12
CA PHE A 35 7.82 -27.93 26.93
C PHE A 35 8.67 -27.45 25.75
N ILE A 36 9.99 -27.40 25.89
CA ILE A 36 10.88 -27.05 24.77
C ILE A 36 10.82 -28.17 23.73
N ASP A 37 10.61 -27.79 22.47
CA ASP A 37 10.58 -28.70 21.33
C ASP A 37 12.01 -29.08 20.90
N ALA A 38 12.45 -30.26 21.34
CA ALA A 38 13.76 -30.82 21.00
C ALA A 38 13.91 -31.12 19.50
N THR A 39 12.80 -31.35 18.78
CA THR A 39 12.85 -31.66 17.35
C THR A 39 13.17 -30.42 16.52
N PHE A 40 12.71 -29.26 16.97
CA PHE A 40 12.94 -27.97 16.31
C PHE A 40 14.38 -27.48 16.45
N GLY A 41 14.96 -27.57 17.66
CA GLY A 41 16.31 -27.09 17.97
C GLY A 41 16.42 -25.57 18.10
N PHE A 42 17.65 -25.05 18.20
CA PHE A 42 17.91 -23.61 18.15
C PHE A 42 18.01 -23.16 16.70
N LYS A 43 17.22 -22.13 16.34
CA LYS A 43 17.37 -21.44 15.05
C LYS A 43 17.75 -19.98 15.30
N GLN A 44 18.94 -19.61 14.85
CA GLN A 44 19.35 -18.21 14.87
C GLN A 44 18.46 -17.41 13.90
N THR A 45 17.71 -16.47 14.45
CA THR A 45 17.05 -15.45 13.63
C THR A 45 18.13 -14.62 12.94
N HIS A 46 18.11 -14.58 11.62
CA HIS A 46 19.09 -13.79 10.87
C HIS A 46 18.84 -12.30 11.11
N ASP A 47 19.91 -11.52 11.17
CA ASP A 47 19.79 -10.07 11.30
C ASP A 47 19.12 -9.53 10.02
N PHE A 48 18.01 -8.83 10.20
CA PHE A 48 17.16 -8.39 9.09
C PHE A 48 17.97 -7.56 8.08
N PHE A 49 18.85 -6.70 8.59
CA PHE A 49 19.66 -5.82 7.76
C PHE A 49 20.67 -6.58 6.90
N ASP A 50 21.25 -7.68 7.39
CA ASP A 50 22.24 -8.45 6.61
C ASP A 50 21.59 -9.26 5.49
N CYS A 51 20.42 -9.86 5.75
CA CYS A 51 19.66 -10.58 4.71
C CYS A 51 19.11 -9.66 3.62
N TYR A 52 18.66 -8.45 3.98
CA TYR A 52 17.99 -7.54 3.06
C TYR A 52 18.87 -6.41 2.54
N LYS A 53 20.15 -6.30 2.95
CA LYS A 53 21.06 -5.19 2.58
C LYS A 53 21.07 -4.88 1.08
N PHE A 54 21.29 -5.90 0.25
CA PHE A 54 21.35 -5.72 -1.21
C PHE A 54 19.98 -5.38 -1.81
N HIS A 55 18.89 -5.91 -1.24
CA HIS A 55 17.54 -5.56 -1.64
C HIS A 55 17.21 -4.10 -1.31
N ILE A 56 17.60 -3.61 -0.12
CA ILE A 56 17.43 -2.21 0.30
C ILE A 56 18.22 -1.27 -0.62
N ILE A 57 19.47 -1.60 -0.94
CA ILE A 57 20.29 -0.82 -1.87
C ILE A 57 19.63 -0.79 -3.26
N GLY A 58 19.14 -1.92 -3.75
CA GLY A 58 18.41 -2.00 -5.02
C GLY A 58 17.15 -1.12 -5.04
N ILE A 59 16.34 -1.17 -3.98
CA ILE A 59 15.15 -0.30 -3.81
C ILE A 59 15.55 1.17 -3.84
N LEU A 60 16.64 1.55 -3.15
CA LEU A 60 17.11 2.93 -3.07
C LEU A 60 17.57 3.47 -4.43
N ILE A 61 18.32 2.66 -5.20
CA ILE A 61 18.70 2.99 -6.59
C ILE A 61 17.45 3.14 -7.47
N GLY A 62 16.47 2.25 -7.31
CA GLY A 62 15.19 2.33 -8.01
C GLY A 62 14.45 3.65 -7.73
N ILE A 63 14.34 4.05 -6.46
CA ILE A 63 13.70 5.31 -6.05
C ILE A 63 14.40 6.52 -6.67
N ILE A 64 15.74 6.55 -6.66
CA ILE A 64 16.51 7.65 -7.27
C ILE A 64 16.24 7.73 -8.78
N THR A 65 16.30 6.58 -9.46
CA THR A 65 16.07 6.50 -10.92
C THR A 65 14.68 6.99 -11.28
N ILE A 66 13.69 6.54 -10.52
CA ILE A 66 12.29 6.95 -10.63
C ILE A 66 12.13 8.47 -10.39
N GLY A 67 12.78 9.02 -9.36
CA GLY A 67 12.74 10.44 -9.04
C GLY A 67 13.34 11.31 -10.15
N LEU A 68 14.41 10.85 -10.80
CA LEU A 68 14.99 11.53 -11.97
C LEU A 68 14.03 11.52 -13.17
N ILE A 69 13.39 10.39 -13.45
CA ILE A 69 12.38 10.29 -14.51
C ILE A 69 11.21 11.24 -14.23
N TYR A 70 10.71 11.27 -13.00
CA TYR A 70 9.67 12.20 -12.58
C TYR A 70 10.06 13.65 -12.86
N TYR A 71 11.26 14.04 -12.42
CA TYR A 71 11.76 15.39 -12.59
C TYR A 71 11.83 15.78 -14.07
N CYS A 72 12.35 14.89 -14.92
CA CYS A 72 12.40 15.10 -16.37
C CYS A 72 11.01 15.28 -17.00
N ILE A 73 10.04 14.42 -16.64
CA ILE A 73 8.66 14.50 -17.14
C ILE A 73 8.03 15.81 -16.67
N ASN A 74 8.20 16.18 -15.41
CA ASN A 74 7.58 17.37 -14.84
C ASN A 74 8.14 18.67 -15.43
N LYS A 75 9.44 18.69 -15.76
CA LYS A 75 10.07 19.80 -16.48
C LYS A 75 9.53 19.94 -17.91
N LYS A 76 9.33 18.82 -18.61
CA LYS A 76 8.86 18.82 -20.01
C LYS A 76 7.35 19.07 -20.14
N TYR A 77 6.56 18.57 -19.19
CA TYR A 77 5.09 18.62 -19.21
C TYR A 77 4.52 19.16 -17.89
N PRO A 78 4.73 20.45 -17.57
CA PRO A 78 4.35 21.02 -16.27
C PRO A 78 2.84 21.14 -16.04
N LYS A 79 2.02 21.07 -17.10
CA LYS A 79 0.55 21.12 -17.00
C LYS A 79 -0.06 19.78 -16.55
N GLY A 80 0.66 18.67 -16.73
CA GLY A 80 0.20 17.34 -16.34
C GLY A 80 0.38 17.10 -14.84
N LYS A 81 -0.57 16.41 -14.21
CA LYS A 81 -0.47 15.89 -12.85
C LYS A 81 0.43 14.65 -12.83
N ASN A 82 1.71 14.82 -13.14
CA ASN A 82 2.67 13.73 -13.38
C ASN A 82 2.92 12.83 -12.16
N ILE A 83 2.57 13.29 -10.96
CA ILE A 83 2.62 12.48 -9.72
C ILE A 83 1.72 11.24 -9.80
N PHE A 84 0.69 11.25 -10.66
CA PHE A 84 -0.22 10.12 -10.84
C PHE A 84 0.45 8.87 -11.44
N ILE A 85 1.62 8.99 -12.09
CA ILE A 85 2.40 7.81 -12.52
C ILE A 85 2.74 6.96 -11.29
N PHE A 86 3.28 7.60 -10.25
CA PHE A 86 3.71 6.90 -9.04
C PHE A 86 2.53 6.43 -8.22
N LYS A 87 1.50 7.26 -8.07
CA LYS A 87 0.29 6.84 -7.35
C LYS A 87 -0.33 5.60 -8.01
N PHE A 88 -0.46 5.60 -9.34
CA PHE A 88 -0.99 4.46 -10.08
C PHE A 88 -0.14 3.20 -9.87
N SER A 89 1.18 3.30 -10.05
CA SER A 89 2.08 2.16 -9.85
C SER A 89 2.04 1.63 -8.42
N LEU A 90 1.97 2.51 -7.41
CA LEU A 90 1.89 2.10 -6.00
C LEU A 90 0.58 1.38 -5.69
N ILE A 91 -0.57 1.89 -6.17
CA ILE A 91 -1.88 1.25 -5.97
C ILE A 91 -1.87 -0.17 -6.57
N LEU A 92 -1.39 -0.32 -7.80
CA LEU A 92 -1.34 -1.64 -8.45
C LEU A 92 -0.37 -2.60 -7.75
N LEU A 93 0.76 -2.09 -7.26
CA LEU A 93 1.73 -2.89 -6.51
C LEU A 93 1.14 -3.41 -5.20
N ASP A 94 0.44 -2.55 -4.46
CA ASP A 94 -0.19 -2.90 -3.18
C ASP A 94 -1.25 -3.99 -3.38
N PHE A 95 -2.16 -3.78 -4.32
CA PHE A 95 -3.17 -4.79 -4.67
C PHE A 95 -2.53 -6.13 -5.06
N ALA A 96 -1.43 -6.11 -5.83
CA ALA A 96 -0.71 -7.34 -6.19
C ALA A 96 -0.06 -8.03 -4.97
N LEU A 97 0.52 -7.25 -4.06
CA LEU A 97 1.12 -7.76 -2.83
C LEU A 97 0.06 -8.33 -1.87
N ASP A 98 -1.12 -7.73 -1.83
CA ASP A 98 -2.24 -8.21 -1.04
C ASP A 98 -2.79 -9.54 -1.53
N ILE A 99 -3.01 -9.66 -2.84
CA ILE A 99 -3.38 -10.94 -3.46
C ILE A 99 -2.28 -11.98 -3.19
N THR A 100 -1.01 -11.60 -3.33
CA THR A 100 0.13 -12.50 -3.04
C THR A 100 0.15 -12.93 -1.57
N PHE A 101 -0.14 -12.02 -0.64
CA PHE A 101 -0.24 -12.31 0.78
C PHE A 101 -1.37 -13.31 1.06
N ILE A 102 -2.56 -13.08 0.50
CA ILE A 102 -3.71 -13.99 0.65
C ILE A 102 -3.36 -15.39 0.14
N LEU A 103 -2.80 -15.49 -1.07
CA LEU A 103 -2.53 -16.77 -1.73
C LEU A 103 -1.39 -17.56 -1.08
N THR A 104 -0.35 -16.88 -0.58
CA THR A 104 0.87 -17.55 -0.10
C THR A 104 0.97 -17.64 1.42
N LYS A 105 0.32 -16.73 2.15
CA LYS A 105 0.46 -16.60 3.62
C LYS A 105 -0.86 -16.75 4.36
N GLY A 106 -2.00 -16.50 3.73
CA GLY A 106 -3.32 -16.54 4.39
C GLY A 106 -3.63 -17.85 5.12
N ASN A 107 -3.17 -18.99 4.58
CA ASN A 107 -3.39 -20.32 5.16
C ASN A 107 -2.38 -20.71 6.25
N LYS A 108 -1.30 -19.93 6.44
CA LYS A 108 -0.24 -20.29 7.40
C LYS A 108 -0.63 -20.02 8.85
N VAL A 109 -1.63 -19.15 9.08
CA VAL A 109 -2.10 -18.77 10.41
C VAL A 109 -3.62 -18.88 10.45
N ASN A 110 -4.11 -19.69 11.39
CA ASN A 110 -5.55 -19.89 11.56
C ASN A 110 -6.24 -18.54 11.87
N GLY A 111 -7.33 -18.26 11.16
CA GLY A 111 -8.13 -17.05 11.36
C GLY A 111 -7.71 -15.82 10.55
N ILE A 112 -6.61 -15.87 9.77
CA ILE A 112 -6.18 -14.73 8.93
C ILE A 112 -6.77 -14.76 7.52
N LEU A 113 -6.90 -15.95 6.92
CA LEU A 113 -7.36 -16.10 5.54
C LEU A 113 -8.72 -15.42 5.28
N ILE A 114 -9.73 -15.75 6.08
CA ILE A 114 -11.11 -15.31 5.85
C ILE A 114 -11.22 -13.78 5.95
N PRO A 115 -10.72 -13.12 7.01
CA PRO A 115 -10.69 -11.66 7.05
C PRO A 115 -9.95 -11.05 5.86
N SER A 116 -8.80 -11.60 5.46
CA SER A 116 -8.01 -11.05 4.34
C SER A 116 -8.79 -11.10 3.03
N ILE A 117 -9.52 -12.19 2.76
CA ILE A 117 -10.37 -12.30 1.57
C ILE A 117 -11.52 -11.29 1.62
N ILE A 118 -12.20 -11.15 2.78
CA ILE A 118 -13.32 -10.22 2.94
C ILE A 118 -12.86 -8.78 2.68
N PHE A 119 -11.78 -8.35 3.34
CA PHE A 119 -11.24 -7.00 3.22
C PHE A 119 -10.54 -6.71 1.89
N CYS A 120 -10.30 -7.72 1.05
CA CYS A 120 -9.86 -7.52 -0.33
C CYS A 120 -11.06 -7.46 -1.30
N VAL A 121 -12.01 -8.40 -1.20
CA VAL A 121 -13.10 -8.55 -2.18
C VAL A 121 -14.20 -7.49 -2.00
N VAL A 122 -14.58 -7.17 -0.75
CA VAL A 122 -15.67 -6.22 -0.48
C VAL A 122 -15.31 -4.80 -0.96
N PRO A 123 -14.14 -4.23 -0.61
CA PRO A 123 -13.75 -2.91 -1.12
C PRO A 123 -13.60 -2.89 -2.64
N THR A 124 -12.98 -3.94 -3.21
CA THR A 124 -12.85 -4.06 -4.68
C THR A 124 -14.21 -3.98 -5.37
N THR A 125 -15.21 -4.69 -4.83
CA THR A 125 -16.57 -4.70 -5.39
C THR A 125 -17.23 -3.32 -5.29
N ILE A 126 -17.12 -2.67 -4.13
CA ILE A 126 -17.67 -1.32 -3.90
C ILE A 126 -17.03 -0.32 -4.88
N ASN A 127 -15.71 -0.36 -5.02
CA ASN A 127 -14.95 0.49 -5.92
C ASN A 127 -15.34 0.28 -7.39
N ILE A 128 -15.52 -0.96 -7.85
CA ILE A 128 -16.02 -1.26 -9.20
C ILE A 128 -17.41 -0.66 -9.42
N ILE A 129 -18.36 -0.89 -8.50
CA ILE A 129 -19.74 -0.38 -8.63
C ILE A 129 -19.74 1.16 -8.67
N LEU A 130 -18.93 1.79 -7.81
CA LEU A 130 -18.82 3.23 -7.72
C LEU A 130 -18.20 3.81 -8.99
N SER A 131 -17.14 3.19 -9.51
CA SER A 131 -16.47 3.61 -10.76
C SER A 131 -17.41 3.56 -11.97
N ILE A 132 -18.15 2.46 -12.14
CA ILE A 132 -19.15 2.31 -13.19
C ILE A 132 -20.23 3.38 -13.04
N SER A 133 -20.71 3.61 -11.82
CA SER A 133 -21.73 4.63 -11.55
C SER A 133 -21.25 6.04 -11.91
N ILE A 134 -20.00 6.39 -11.59
CA ILE A 134 -19.41 7.69 -11.95
C ILE A 134 -19.34 7.82 -13.48
N VAL A 135 -18.78 6.83 -14.16
CA VAL A 135 -18.59 6.89 -15.61
C VAL A 135 -19.92 6.95 -16.35
N LEU A 136 -20.93 6.16 -15.93
CA LEU A 136 -22.28 6.23 -16.51
C LEU A 136 -22.94 7.60 -16.27
N GLN A 137 -22.78 8.19 -15.08
CA GLN A 137 -23.28 9.54 -14.82
C GLN A 137 -22.60 10.57 -15.71
N GLU A 138 -21.28 10.48 -15.92
CA GLU A 138 -20.55 11.38 -16.81
C GLU A 138 -20.96 11.20 -18.29
N ILE A 139 -21.14 9.96 -18.76
CA ILE A 139 -21.62 9.69 -20.12
C ILE A 139 -23.01 10.27 -20.35
N THR A 140 -23.90 10.16 -19.37
CA THR A 140 -25.31 10.57 -19.51
C THR A 140 -25.53 12.07 -19.31
N LYS A 141 -24.79 12.71 -18.40
CA LYS A 141 -25.06 14.10 -17.97
C LYS A 141 -24.03 15.12 -18.46
N ASN A 142 -22.83 14.69 -18.86
CA ASN A 142 -21.77 15.59 -19.28
C ASN A 142 -21.49 15.43 -20.78
N LYS A 143 -22.02 16.35 -21.59
CA LYS A 143 -21.86 16.34 -23.07
C LYS A 143 -20.39 16.36 -23.51
N ASN A 144 -19.53 17.08 -22.79
CA ASN A 144 -18.11 17.17 -23.11
C ASN A 144 -17.40 15.84 -22.84
N PHE A 145 -17.70 15.21 -21.70
CA PHE A 145 -17.19 13.89 -21.38
C PHE A 145 -17.67 12.86 -22.41
N TYR A 146 -18.95 12.86 -22.77
CA TYR A 146 -19.47 11.95 -23.78
C TYR A 146 -18.80 12.10 -25.15
N LYS A 147 -18.56 13.35 -25.62
CA LYS A 147 -17.85 13.60 -26.87
C LYS A 147 -16.42 13.07 -26.84
N TRP A 148 -15.73 13.27 -25.71
CA TRP A 148 -14.38 12.76 -25.49
C TRP A 148 -14.35 11.22 -25.36
N PHE A 149 -15.32 10.64 -24.65
CA PHE A 149 -15.50 9.20 -24.42
C PHE A 149 -15.60 8.42 -25.73
N LYS A 150 -16.33 8.93 -26.73
CA LYS A 150 -16.47 8.27 -28.04
C LYS A 150 -15.14 7.91 -28.70
N ASN A 151 -14.09 8.70 -28.45
CA ASN A 151 -12.76 8.48 -29.01
C ASN A 151 -11.82 7.71 -28.07
N ASN A 152 -12.23 7.46 -26.81
CA ASN A 152 -11.40 6.90 -25.75
C ASN A 152 -12.07 5.74 -25.00
N THR A 153 -13.08 5.10 -25.59
CA THR A 153 -13.94 4.07 -24.97
C THR A 153 -13.14 2.97 -24.27
N SER A 154 -12.15 2.37 -24.93
CA SER A 154 -11.37 1.26 -24.38
C SER A 154 -10.56 1.67 -23.14
N ILE A 155 -10.08 2.92 -23.13
CA ILE A 155 -9.25 3.45 -22.05
C ILE A 155 -10.12 3.77 -20.85
N VAL A 156 -11.30 4.34 -21.09
CA VAL A 156 -12.30 4.53 -20.03
C VAL A 156 -12.72 3.19 -19.44
N ALA A 157 -13.02 2.18 -20.26
CA ALA A 157 -13.38 0.84 -19.78
C ALA A 157 -12.26 0.21 -18.94
N LEU A 158 -11.02 0.27 -19.41
CA LEU A 158 -9.85 -0.23 -18.69
C LEU A 158 -9.71 0.44 -17.32
N PHE A 159 -9.69 1.77 -17.26
CA PHE A 159 -9.53 2.50 -16.00
C PHE A 159 -10.74 2.39 -15.07
N THR A 160 -11.93 2.10 -15.60
CA THR A 160 -13.11 1.78 -14.79
C THR A 160 -12.93 0.45 -14.07
N ILE A 161 -12.44 -0.58 -14.77
CA ILE A 161 -12.17 -1.90 -14.15
C ILE A 161 -11.01 -1.79 -13.16
N LEU A 162 -9.91 -1.15 -13.56
CA LEU A 162 -8.74 -0.98 -12.69
C LEU A 162 -9.06 -0.18 -11.43
N ALA A 163 -10.00 0.77 -11.51
CA ALA A 163 -10.48 1.52 -10.36
C ALA A 163 -11.16 0.65 -9.29
N GLY A 164 -11.40 -0.65 -9.56
CA GLY A 164 -11.71 -1.61 -8.51
C GLY A 164 -10.64 -1.70 -7.43
N THR A 165 -9.35 -1.59 -7.79
CA THR A 165 -8.24 -1.63 -6.81
C THR A 165 -8.22 -0.40 -5.91
N ASP A 166 -8.38 0.79 -6.48
CA ASP A 166 -8.66 2.02 -5.74
C ASP A 166 -9.37 2.99 -6.68
N ILE A 167 -10.45 3.60 -6.20
CA ILE A 167 -11.23 4.55 -7.01
C ILE A 167 -10.40 5.76 -7.49
N GLU A 168 -9.32 6.13 -6.78
CA GLU A 168 -8.41 7.21 -7.18
C GLU A 168 -7.78 6.96 -8.57
N ILE A 169 -7.72 5.72 -9.05
CA ILE A 169 -7.23 5.39 -10.39
C ILE A 169 -8.02 6.11 -11.48
N LEU A 170 -9.30 6.43 -11.28
CA LEU A 170 -10.09 7.21 -12.25
C LEU A 170 -9.50 8.61 -12.50
N ASN A 171 -8.77 9.19 -11.53
CA ASN A 171 -8.13 10.49 -11.70
C ASN A 171 -7.00 10.47 -12.75
N ILE A 172 -6.53 9.28 -13.18
CA ILE A 172 -5.59 9.18 -14.30
C ILE A 172 -6.23 9.70 -15.57
N LEU A 173 -7.53 9.46 -15.78
CA LEU A 173 -8.25 9.94 -16.95
C LEU A 173 -8.23 11.47 -17.06
N THR A 174 -8.09 12.22 -15.96
CA THR A 174 -8.02 13.70 -15.94
C THR A 174 -6.62 14.25 -15.71
N SER A 175 -5.61 13.37 -15.58
CA SER A 175 -4.28 13.74 -15.09
C SER A 175 -3.40 14.46 -16.12
N GLN A 176 -3.67 14.29 -17.42
CA GLN A 176 -2.80 14.67 -18.54
C GLN A 176 -1.35 14.24 -18.32
N VAL A 177 -1.17 13.06 -17.72
CA VAL A 177 0.13 12.54 -17.30
C VAL A 177 1.09 12.45 -18.49
N ALA A 178 2.32 12.95 -18.31
CA ALA A 178 3.34 13.08 -19.34
C ALA A 178 2.88 13.82 -20.61
N GLY A 179 1.89 14.72 -20.48
CA GLY A 179 1.32 15.48 -21.61
C GLY A 179 0.49 14.64 -22.58
N ILE A 180 0.11 13.42 -22.20
CA ILE A 180 -0.67 12.51 -23.03
C ILE A 180 -2.13 12.99 -23.08
N MET A 181 -2.61 13.39 -24.26
CA MET A 181 -3.96 13.94 -24.44
C MET A 181 -5.09 12.92 -24.18
N ILE A 182 -4.78 11.63 -24.29
CA ILE A 182 -5.66 10.52 -23.91
C ILE A 182 -6.00 10.54 -22.40
N PHE A 183 -5.23 11.25 -21.58
CA PHE A 183 -5.51 11.42 -20.15
C PHE A 183 -6.06 12.82 -19.84
N ASN A 184 -6.80 13.41 -20.78
CA ASN A 184 -7.42 14.73 -20.64
C ASN A 184 -8.95 14.67 -20.65
N ALA A 185 -9.54 13.74 -19.89
CA ALA A 185 -10.97 13.60 -19.78
C ALA A 185 -11.59 14.83 -19.08
N PRO A 186 -12.66 15.41 -19.64
CA PRO A 186 -13.36 16.54 -19.03
C PRO A 186 -14.39 16.06 -17.99
N ILE A 187 -13.92 15.46 -16.90
CA ILE A 187 -14.75 14.97 -15.79
C ILE A 187 -15.35 16.15 -15.02
N SER A 188 -16.60 16.02 -14.56
CA SER A 188 -17.25 17.05 -13.75
C SER A 188 -16.69 17.13 -12.32
N VAL A 189 -16.78 18.31 -11.69
CA VAL A 189 -16.42 18.52 -10.27
C VAL A 189 -17.20 17.58 -9.33
N LYS A 190 -18.43 17.21 -9.73
CA LYS A 190 -19.26 16.26 -8.96
C LYS A 190 -18.65 14.86 -8.97
N ALA A 191 -18.19 14.40 -10.13
CA ALA A 191 -17.50 13.12 -10.25
C ALA A 191 -16.15 13.13 -9.52
N GLU A 192 -15.36 14.21 -9.61
CA GLU A 192 -14.14 14.36 -8.80
C GLU A 192 -14.42 14.25 -7.28
N SER A 193 -15.52 14.86 -6.82
CA SER A 193 -15.98 14.74 -5.43
C SER A 193 -16.35 13.30 -5.06
N TYR A 194 -17.05 12.57 -5.94
CA TYR A 194 -17.33 11.15 -5.69
C TYR A 194 -16.07 10.29 -5.64
N ILE A 195 -15.08 10.53 -6.50
CA ILE A 195 -13.78 9.84 -6.44
C ILE A 195 -13.10 10.12 -5.09
N PHE A 196 -13.08 11.39 -4.67
CA PHE A 196 -12.49 11.79 -3.39
C PHE A 196 -13.18 11.10 -2.19
N TRP A 197 -14.51 11.14 -2.12
CA TRP A 197 -15.24 10.53 -1.01
C TRP A 197 -15.20 9.00 -1.05
N GLY A 198 -15.23 8.39 -2.24
CA GLY A 198 -15.04 6.95 -2.40
C GLY A 198 -13.67 6.50 -1.87
N SER A 199 -12.61 7.22 -2.24
CA SER A 199 -11.25 6.95 -1.75
C SER A 199 -11.14 7.14 -0.24
N PHE A 200 -11.87 8.12 0.31
CA PHE A 200 -11.93 8.31 1.76
C PHE A 200 -12.65 7.18 2.48
N LEU A 201 -13.70 6.60 1.89
CA LEU A 201 -14.34 5.40 2.42
C LEU A 201 -13.40 4.18 2.35
N GLY A 202 -12.66 4.05 1.24
CA GLY A 202 -11.61 3.04 1.02
C GLY A 202 -10.64 2.90 2.21
N LEU A 203 -10.22 4.03 2.78
CA LEU A 203 -9.35 4.06 3.98
C LEU A 203 -9.85 3.20 5.13
N PHE A 204 -11.15 3.24 5.41
CA PHE A 204 -11.74 2.55 6.56
C PHE A 204 -12.13 1.12 6.25
N ILE A 205 -12.50 0.84 5.00
CA ILE A 205 -13.00 -0.48 4.60
C ILE A 205 -11.90 -1.39 4.07
N GLU A 206 -10.74 -0.85 3.66
CA GLU A 206 -9.66 -1.59 3.02
C GLU A 206 -8.34 -1.31 3.75
N ASP A 207 -7.80 -0.10 3.61
CA ASP A 207 -6.41 0.21 4.01
C ASP A 207 -6.14 -0.07 5.50
N ILE A 208 -7.02 0.40 6.40
CA ILE A 208 -6.86 0.21 7.85
C ILE A 208 -7.04 -1.27 8.26
N PRO A 209 -8.15 -1.95 7.91
CA PRO A 209 -8.30 -3.38 8.23
C PRO A 209 -7.17 -4.26 7.71
N GLN A 210 -6.71 -4.00 6.48
CA GLN A 210 -5.65 -4.76 5.84
C GLN A 210 -4.31 -4.58 6.53
N LEU A 211 -3.97 -3.35 6.91
CA LEU A 211 -2.79 -3.08 7.74
C LEU A 211 -2.86 -3.80 9.09
N ILE A 212 -4.03 -3.78 9.75
CA ILE A 212 -4.23 -4.50 11.02
C ILE A 212 -4.00 -6.01 10.85
N ILE A 213 -4.53 -6.61 9.79
CA ILE A 213 -4.35 -8.04 9.49
C ILE A 213 -2.88 -8.39 9.30
N GLN A 214 -2.14 -7.57 8.55
CA GLN A 214 -0.71 -7.78 8.31
C GLN A 214 0.11 -7.64 9.60
N VAL A 215 -0.21 -6.67 10.47
CA VAL A 215 0.42 -6.54 11.80
C VAL A 215 0.17 -7.76 12.66
N ILE A 216 -1.09 -8.25 12.69
CA ILE A 216 -1.45 -9.47 13.43
C ILE A 216 -0.68 -10.68 12.87
N TYR A 217 -0.59 -10.81 11.55
CA TYR A 217 0.16 -11.89 10.91
C TYR A 217 1.63 -11.94 11.34
N ILE A 218 2.30 -10.79 11.32
CA ILE A 218 3.72 -10.70 11.72
C ILE A 218 3.89 -11.07 13.20
N ASN A 219 2.98 -10.61 14.07
CA ASN A 219 3.03 -10.95 15.49
C ASN A 219 2.77 -12.43 15.79
N LEU A 220 2.09 -13.15 14.89
CA LEU A 220 1.79 -14.58 15.02
C LEU A 220 2.80 -15.49 14.31
N THR A 221 3.79 -14.94 13.61
CA THR A 221 4.78 -15.72 12.86
C THR A 221 6.19 -15.50 13.37
N VAL A 222 6.93 -16.59 13.55
CA VAL A 222 8.31 -16.56 14.06
C VAL A 222 9.32 -16.23 12.94
N THR A 223 8.96 -16.48 11.68
CA THR A 223 9.81 -16.22 10.51
C THR A 223 9.39 -14.96 9.77
N TYR A 224 10.27 -13.96 9.71
CA TYR A 224 10.09 -12.73 8.94
C TYR A 224 10.20 -13.01 7.43
N ASP A 225 9.07 -13.38 6.83
CA ASP A 225 8.93 -13.55 5.38
C ASP A 225 8.92 -12.19 4.67
N THR A 226 9.57 -12.10 3.50
CA THR A 226 9.68 -10.85 2.71
C THR A 226 8.33 -10.30 2.25
N ILE A 227 7.39 -11.17 1.91
CA ILE A 227 6.07 -10.78 1.38
C ILE A 227 5.28 -9.98 2.44
N PRO A 228 4.98 -10.50 3.65
CA PRO A 228 4.32 -9.73 4.71
C PRO A 228 4.98 -8.39 5.03
N PHE A 229 6.33 -8.34 5.01
CA PHE A 229 7.06 -7.10 5.24
C PHE A 229 6.81 -6.07 4.12
N LEU A 230 6.92 -6.50 2.85
CA LEU A 230 6.67 -5.61 1.71
C LEU A 230 5.22 -5.15 1.69
N THR A 231 4.25 -6.03 1.94
CA THR A 231 2.83 -5.65 2.00
C THR A 231 2.57 -4.65 3.13
N LEU A 232 3.14 -4.87 4.32
CA LEU A 232 3.04 -3.91 5.43
C LEU A 232 3.63 -2.54 5.06
N LEU A 233 4.79 -2.54 4.42
CA LEU A 233 5.45 -1.32 3.99
C LEU A 233 4.62 -0.56 2.95
N THR A 234 4.07 -1.25 1.94
CA THR A 234 3.25 -0.60 0.90
C THR A 234 1.95 -0.07 1.46
N SER A 235 1.24 -0.86 2.27
CA SER A 235 -0.02 -0.43 2.89
C SER A 235 0.21 0.78 3.82
N ALA A 236 1.30 0.80 4.59
CA ALA A 236 1.66 1.95 5.42
C ALA A 236 1.97 3.22 4.60
N ILE A 237 2.72 3.08 3.50
CA ILE A 237 3.03 4.19 2.58
C ILE A 237 1.74 4.74 1.94
N ILE A 238 0.83 3.87 1.50
CA ILE A 238 -0.44 4.27 0.89
C ILE A 238 -1.33 4.99 1.90
N LEU A 239 -1.48 4.45 3.11
CA LEU A 239 -2.22 5.08 4.19
C LEU A 239 -1.67 6.47 4.51
N ALA A 240 -0.34 6.61 4.64
CA ALA A 240 0.31 7.90 4.87
C ALA A 240 0.05 8.88 3.72
N ASN A 241 0.17 8.44 2.47
CA ASN A 241 -0.10 9.26 1.29
C ASN A 241 -1.56 9.76 1.24
N LYS A 242 -2.52 8.89 1.55
CA LYS A 242 -3.96 9.24 1.60
C LYS A 242 -4.23 10.24 2.73
N ILE A 243 -3.68 10.03 3.93
CA ILE A 243 -3.80 10.96 5.07
C ILE A 243 -3.21 12.34 4.73
N VAL A 244 -1.97 12.39 4.23
CA VAL A 244 -1.31 13.65 3.85
C VAL A 244 -2.10 14.40 2.79
N SER A 245 -2.61 13.68 1.77
CA SER A 245 -3.45 14.27 0.71
C SER A 245 -4.72 14.91 1.29
N ARG A 246 -5.33 14.29 2.31
CA ARG A 246 -6.54 14.81 2.97
C ARG A 246 -6.25 15.99 3.89
N ILE A 247 -5.16 15.96 4.65
CA ILE A 247 -4.72 17.11 5.46
C ILE A 247 -4.49 18.32 4.56
N TYR A 248 -3.76 18.12 3.45
CA TYR A 248 -3.49 19.17 2.48
C TYR A 248 -4.79 19.78 1.90
N TYR A 249 -5.74 18.94 1.50
CA TYR A 249 -7.03 19.39 1.00
C TYR A 249 -7.82 20.21 2.03
N SER A 250 -7.88 19.74 3.28
CA SER A 250 -8.54 20.45 4.38
C SER A 250 -7.93 21.82 4.65
N ILE A 251 -6.59 21.93 4.62
CA ILE A 251 -5.88 23.20 4.80
C ILE A 251 -6.25 24.19 3.69
N ILE A 252 -6.30 23.75 2.42
CA ILE A 252 -6.69 24.61 1.30
C ILE A 252 -8.13 25.12 1.50
N GLN A 253 -9.06 24.24 1.84
CA GLN A 253 -10.46 24.61 2.04
C GLN A 253 -10.63 25.63 3.18
N LEU A 254 -9.90 25.46 4.29
CA LEU A 254 -9.88 26.42 5.38
C LEU A 254 -9.32 27.78 4.94
N ASN A 255 -8.25 27.79 4.15
CA ASN A 255 -7.66 29.01 3.62
C ASN A 255 -8.62 29.75 2.66
N ILE A 256 -9.34 29.02 1.80
CA ILE A 256 -10.36 29.60 0.93
C ILE A 256 -11.49 30.21 1.76
N LYS A 257 -12.03 29.46 2.73
CA LYS A 257 -13.10 29.95 3.62
C LYS A 257 -12.68 31.20 4.41
N LYS A 258 -11.43 31.22 4.91
CA LYS A 258 -10.86 32.38 5.60
C LYS A 258 -10.75 33.61 4.67
N ARG A 259 -10.30 33.43 3.43
CA ARG A 259 -10.25 34.51 2.43
C ARG A 259 -11.64 35.06 2.11
N MET A 260 -12.64 34.19 1.93
CA MET A 260 -14.02 34.62 1.67
C MET A 260 -14.63 35.39 2.85
N SER A 261 -14.39 34.94 4.08
CA SER A 261 -14.82 35.64 5.30
C SER A 261 -14.17 37.02 5.49
N ASN A 262 -12.90 37.16 5.12
CA ASN A 262 -12.20 38.44 5.15
C ASN A 262 -12.72 39.40 4.07
N MET A 263 -13.11 38.86 2.91
CA MET A 263 -13.64 39.66 1.81
C MET A 263 -15.08 40.14 2.09
N SER A 264 -15.91 39.33 2.75
CA SER A 264 -17.25 39.74 3.18
C SER A 264 -17.24 40.79 4.31
N SER A 265 -16.21 40.80 5.17
CA SER A 265 -16.08 41.81 6.23
C SER A 265 -15.59 43.16 5.70
N ILE A 266 -14.82 43.18 4.61
CA ILE A 266 -14.39 44.42 3.92
C ILE A 266 -15.52 45.05 3.11
N VAL A 267 -16.41 44.25 2.52
CA VAL A 267 -17.54 44.75 1.70
C VAL A 267 -18.75 45.17 2.57
N GLY A 268 -18.80 44.72 3.83
CA GLY A 268 -19.86 45.06 4.78
C GLY A 268 -19.57 46.26 5.70
N SER A 269 -18.43 46.94 5.54
CA SER A 269 -18.04 48.17 6.24
C SER A 269 -18.05 49.36 5.30
#